data_AF-A0A7K4IMV9-F1
#
_entry.id   AF-A0A7K4IMV9-F1
#
_cell.length_a   1.000
_cell.length_b   1.000
_cell.length_c   1.000
_cell.angle_alpha   90.00
_cell.angle_beta   90.00
_cell.angle_gamma   90.00
#
_symmetry.space_group_name_H-M   'P 1'
#
loop_
_entity.id
_entity.type
_entity.pdbx_description
1 polymer ?
#
loop_
_entity_poly.entity_id
_entity_poly.type
_entity_poly.pdbx_seq_one_letter_code
_entity_poly.pdbx_strand_id
1 'polypeptide(L)' 'MAFGAPTRGLYEIVKSEGLSLDAISDFVVNAVPMQGTETIRTEEALIASFAILNVHFDF' A
#
# COMPACT_ATOMS: atom_id res chain seq x y z
N MET A 1 -6.91 -0.93 5.28
CA MET A 1 -5.64 -0.83 4.53
C MET A 1 -5.77 -1.66 3.28
N ALA A 2 -5.42 -1.13 2.11
CA ALA A 2 -5.48 -1.85 0.84
C ALA A 2 -4.06 -2.05 0.29
N PHE A 3 -3.84 -3.13 -0.44
CA PHE A 3 -2.57 -3.43 -1.10
C PHE A 3 -2.81 -3.75 -2.58
N GLY A 4 -1.87 -3.38 -3.43
CA GLY A 4 -1.91 -3.68 -4.86
C GLY A 4 -1.69 -5.17 -5.16
N ALA A 5 -1.87 -5.50 -6.44
CA ALA A 5 -1.52 -6.80 -6.99
C ALA A 5 -0.01 -6.84 -7.35
N PRO A 6 0.58 -8.04 -7.55
CA PRO A 6 2.02 -8.18 -7.83
C PRO A 6 2.52 -7.36 -9.02
N THR A 7 1.67 -7.12 -10.01
CA THR A 7 2.01 -6.40 -11.25
C THR A 7 1.19 -5.13 -11.46
N ARG A 8 0.29 -4.77 -10.54
CA ARG A 8 -0.57 -3.58 -10.66
C ARG A 8 -0.77 -2.90 -9.32
N GLY A 9 -0.37 -1.64 -9.23
CA GLY A 9 -0.62 -0.79 -8.06
C GLY A 9 -2.11 -0.44 -7.89
N LEU A 10 -2.50 0.01 -6.70
CA LEU A 10 -3.89 0.42 -6.43
C LEU A 10 -4.36 1.54 -7.38
N TYR A 11 -3.49 2.48 -7.75
CA TYR A 11 -3.80 3.53 -8.73
C TYR A 11 -4.22 2.96 -10.09
N GLU A 12 -3.60 1.88 -10.55
CA GLU A 12 -3.95 1.25 -11.82
C GLU A 12 -5.28 0.49 -11.73
N ILE A 13 -5.47 -0.23 -10.62
CA ILE A 13 -6.66 -1.04 -10.37
C ILE A 13 -7.90 -0.15 -10.28
N VAL A 14 -7.86 0.91 -9.48
CA VAL A 14 -9.04 1.79 -9.32
C VAL A 14 -9.31 2.62 -10.56
N LYS A 15 -8.26 2.99 -11.31
CA LYS A 15 -8.40 3.69 -12.58
C LYS A 15 -9.09 2.83 -13.64
N SER A 16 -8.88 1.49 -13.65
CA SER A 16 -9.62 0.61 -14.56
C SER A 16 -11.12 0.54 -14.27
N GLU A 17 -11.52 0.87 -13.04
CA GLU A 17 -12.92 0.97 -12.61
C GLU A 17 -13.50 2.40 -12.77
N GLY A 18 -12.75 3.33 -13.39
CA GLY A 18 -13.18 4.72 -13.56
C GLY A 18 -13.15 5.55 -12.27
N LEU A 19 -12.45 5.10 -11.24
CA LEU A 19 -12.31 5.76 -9.95
C LEU A 19 -10.92 6.39 -9.80
N SER A 20 -10.83 7.41 -8.94
CA SER A 20 -9.55 7.98 -8.48
C SER A 20 -9.24 7.45 -7.08
N LEU A 21 -8.02 6.98 -6.85
CA LEU A 21 -7.60 6.49 -5.54
C LEU A 21 -7.69 7.59 -4.48
N ASP A 22 -7.29 8.81 -4.83
CA ASP A 22 -7.35 9.99 -3.97
C ASP A 22 -8.78 10.38 -3.58
N ALA A 23 -9.77 9.99 -4.38
CA ALA A 23 -11.18 10.26 -4.09
C ALA A 23 -11.82 9.23 -3.15
N ILE A 24 -11.19 8.06 -2.96
CA ILE A 24 -11.77 6.94 -2.20
C ILE A 24 -10.91 6.47 -1.03
N SER A 25 -9.75 7.10 -0.80
CA SER A 25 -8.85 6.77 0.30
C SER A 25 -8.64 7.97 1.21
N ASP A 26 -8.65 7.73 2.52
CA ASP A 26 -8.37 8.78 3.50
C ASP A 26 -6.89 9.18 3.45
N PHE A 27 -6.00 8.19 3.27
CA PHE A 27 -4.55 8.39 3.19
C PHE A 27 -3.90 7.41 2.23
N VAL A 28 -2.89 7.89 1.50
CA VAL A 28 -1.96 7.06 0.71
C VAL A 28 -0.57 7.24 1.31
N VAL A 29 0.03 6.15 1.81
CA VAL A 29 1.27 6.19 2.60
C VAL A 29 2.32 5.29 1.98
N ASN A 30 3.56 5.77 1.88
CA ASN A 30 4.72 4.93 1.62
C ASN A 30 5.25 4.38 2.96
N ALA A 31 4.97 3.10 3.24
CA ALA A 31 5.39 2.44 4.48
C ALA A 31 6.88 2.08 4.52
N VAL A 32 7.57 1.98 3.37
CA VAL A 32 8.97 1.57 3.29
C VAL A 32 9.73 2.57 2.39
N PRO A 33 10.04 3.77 2.90
CA PRO A 33 10.85 4.73 2.16
C PRO A 33 12.24 4.13 1.88
N MET A 34 12.82 4.45 0.73
CA MET A 34 14.16 3.96 0.34
C MET A 34 14.26 2.42 0.29
N GLN A 35 13.20 1.73 -0.15
CA GLN A 35 13.06 0.26 -0.16
C GLN A 35 14.26 -0.55 -0.70
N GLY A 36 15.15 0.03 -1.50
CA GLY A 36 16.39 -0.61 -1.96
C GLY A 36 16.19 -1.73 -3.00
N THR A 37 14.96 -2.06 -3.34
CA THR A 37 14.56 -2.99 -4.40
C THR A 37 13.67 -2.29 -5.42
N GLU A 38 13.48 -2.89 -6.60
CA GLU A 38 12.58 -2.33 -7.61
C GLU A 38 11.11 -2.35 -7.14
N THR A 39 10.66 -3.47 -6.56
CA THR A 39 9.32 -3.63 -5.99
C THR A 39 9.38 -4.35 -4.64
N ILE A 40 8.36 -4.14 -3.81
CA ILE A 40 8.10 -4.92 -2.60
C ILE A 40 6.89 -5.80 -2.91
N ARG A 41 7.00 -7.10 -2.67
CA ARG A 41 5.88 -8.02 -2.88
C ARG A 41 4.79 -7.80 -1.84
N THR A 42 3.54 -8.16 -2.17
CA THR A 42 2.39 -7.89 -1.29
C THR A 42 2.57 -8.47 0.11
N GLU A 43 3.13 -9.68 0.24
CA GLU A 43 3.40 -10.31 1.53
C GLU A 43 4.46 -9.57 2.38
N GLU A 44 5.49 -9.02 1.74
CA GLU A 44 6.54 -8.24 2.40
C GLU A 44 5.98 -6.86 2.83
N ALA A 45 5.20 -6.22 1.94
CA ALA A 45 4.54 -4.96 2.21
C ALA A 45 3.53 -5.07 3.35
N LEU A 46 2.80 -6.18 3.42
CA LEU A 46 1.84 -6.48 4.48
C LEU A 46 2.54 -6.56 5.84
N ILE A 47 3.63 -7.34 5.92
CA ILE A 47 4.41 -7.49 7.15
C ILE A 47 5.01 -6.15 7.59
N ALA A 48 5.68 -5.43 6.69
CA ALA A 48 6.31 -4.15 7.02
C ALA A 48 5.29 -3.10 7.47
N SER A 49 4.17 -2.98 6.76
CA SER A 49 3.13 -2.01 7.08
C SER A 49 2.49 -2.30 8.43
N PHE A 50 2.12 -3.56 8.70
CA PHE A 50 1.53 -3.91 9.98
C PHE A 50 2.52 -3.87 11.13
N ALA A 51 3.82 -4.13 10.92
CA ALA A 51 4.83 -3.93 11.96
C ALA A 51 4.91 -2.46 12.40
N ILE A 52 4.89 -1.52 11.46
CA ILE A 52 4.86 -0.08 11.76
C ILE A 52 3.58 0.29 12.51
N LEU A 53 2.42 -0.16 12.01
CA LEU A 53 1.14 0.14 12.66
C LEU A 53 1.07 -0.46 14.08
N ASN A 54 1.54 -1.69 14.28
CA ASN A 54 1.55 -2.35 15.58
C ASN A 54 2.39 -1.61 16.63
N VAL A 55 3.45 -0.90 16.22
CA VAL A 55 4.29 -0.11 17.15
C VAL A 55 3.60 1.21 17.54
N HIS A 56 2.72 1.74 16.69
CA HIS A 56 2.13 3.06 16.87
C HIS A 56 0.65 3.06 17.27
N PHE A 57 -0.03 1.93 17.11
CA PHE A 57 -1.44 1.76 17.43
C PHE A 57 -1.63 0.51 18.28
N ASP A 58 -2.15 0.69 19.49
CA ASP A 58 -2.58 -0.41 20.36
C ASP A 58 -3.86 -1.02 19.75
N PHE A 59 -3.73 -2.21 19.15
CA PHE A 59 -4.87 -3.01 18.70
C PHE A 59 -5.33 -4.00 19.77
#